data_AF-Q8F6S5-F1
#
_entry.id   AF-Q8F6S5-F1
#
_cell.length_a   1.000
_cell.length_b   1.000
_cell.length_c   1.000
_cell.angle_alpha   90.00
_cell.angle_beta   90.00
_cell.angle_gamma   90.00
#
_symmetry.space_group_name_H-M   'P 1'
#
loop_
_entity.id
_entity.type
_entity.pdbx_description
1 polymer ?
#
loop_
_entity_poly.entity_id
_entity_poly.type
_entity_poly.pdbx_seq_one_letter_code
_entity_poly.pdbx_strand_id
1 'polypeptide(L)' 'MSWDPIDVNVLDFYEQNQELFLEENCPLRFYLGFTDGIPIVTCEASYDKDTVGFYNICTRQEFRKRGYASHILKCAL' A
#
# COMPACT_ATOMS: atom_id res chain seq x y z
N MET A 1 10.93 2.99 -6.99
CA MET A 1 9.63 3.20 -6.30
C MET A 1 8.71 4.00 -7.24
N SER A 2 7.47 4.33 -6.87
CA SER A 2 6.64 5.23 -7.69
C SER A 2 7.10 6.70 -7.59
N TRP A 3 7.83 7.03 -6.53
CA TRP A 3 8.43 8.36 -6.31
C TRP A 3 9.95 8.23 -6.42
N ASP A 4 10.52 8.84 -7.46
CA ASP A 4 11.96 9.01 -7.67
C ASP A 4 12.20 10.45 -8.16
N PRO A 5 12.71 11.36 -7.30
CA PRO A 5 13.17 11.10 -5.94
C PRO A 5 12.02 10.79 -4.97
N ILE A 6 12.38 10.26 -3.79
CA ILE A 6 11.43 9.95 -2.72
C ILE A 6 10.74 11.23 -2.24
N ASP A 7 9.42 11.16 -2.01
CA ASP A 7 8.67 12.23 -1.35
C ASP A 7 8.88 12.14 0.17
N VAL A 8 9.55 13.15 0.72
CA VAL A 8 9.88 13.22 2.15
C VAL A 8 8.64 13.30 3.03
N ASN A 9 7.54 13.91 2.56
CA ASN A 9 6.32 14.00 3.35
C ASN A 9 5.65 12.64 3.52
N VAL A 10 5.82 11.74 2.55
CA VAL A 10 5.35 10.36 2.66
C VAL A 10 6.14 9.64 3.74
N LEU A 11 7.47 9.82 3.79
CA LEU A 11 8.31 9.24 4.85
C LEU A 11 7.90 9.76 6.24
N ASP A 12 7.77 11.07 6.38
CA ASP A 12 7.39 11.71 7.64
C ASP A 12 6.00 11.25 8.10
N PHE A 13 5.03 11.11 7.18
CA PHE A 13 3.72 10.56 7.48
C PHE A 13 3.81 9.15 8.09
N TYR A 14 4.64 8.29 7.51
CA TYR A 14 4.84 6.93 8.02
C TYR A 14 5.52 6.90 9.39
N GLU A 15 6.55 7.72 9.58
CA GLU A 15 7.30 7.77 10.83
C GLU A 15 6.45 8.31 11.99
N GLN A 16 5.69 9.38 11.74
CA GLN A 16 4.86 10.03 12.77
C GLN A 16 3.66 9.19 13.19
N ASN A 17 3.17 8.30 12.32
CA ASN A 17 1.95 7.51 12.57
C ASN A 17 2.24 6.02 12.81
N GLN A 18 3.49 5.63 13.01
CA GLN A 18 3.91 4.22 13.12
C GLN A 18 3.13 3.44 14.20
N GLU A 19 2.87 4.05 15.36
CA GLU A 19 2.14 3.41 16.45
C GLU A 19 0.67 3.23 16.08
N LEU A 20 0.03 4.29 15.53
CA LEU A 20 -1.35 4.27 15.06
C LEU A 20 -1.59 3.19 14.00
N PHE A 21 -0.62 2.94 13.13
CA PHE A 21 -0.73 1.91 12.08
C PHE A 21 -0.72 0.48 12.62
N LEU A 22 -0.26 0.28 13.85
CA LEU A 22 -0.25 -1.01 14.53
C LEU A 22 -1.47 -1.20 15.45
N GLU A 23 -2.27 -0.16 15.66
CA GLU A 23 -3.51 -0.25 16.43
C GLU A 23 -4.58 -1.04 15.68
N GLU A 24 -5.36 -1.84 16.42
CA GLU A 24 -6.48 -2.62 15.87
C GLU A 24 -7.52 -1.73 15.15
N ASN A 25 -7.73 -0.53 15.68
CA ASN A 25 -8.69 0.45 15.17
C ASN A 25 -8.09 1.41 14.13
N CYS A 26 -6.91 1.11 13.59
CA CYS A 26 -6.31 1.94 12.54
C CYS A 26 -7.32 2.14 11.38
N PRO A 27 -7.53 3.37 10.88
CA PRO A 27 -8.45 3.61 9.77
C PRO A 27 -7.89 3.12 8.42
N LEU A 28 -6.59 2.82 8.35
CA LEU A 28 -5.91 2.30 7.18
C LEU A 28 -5.68 0.79 7.31
N ARG A 29 -5.69 0.10 6.17
CA ARG A 29 -5.24 -1.27 6.01
C ARG A 29 -4.11 -1.32 4.99
N PHE A 30 -3.00 -1.90 5.38
CA PHE A 30 -1.81 -2.04 4.56
C PHE A 30 -1.75 -3.46 3.99
N TYR A 31 -1.71 -3.57 2.66
CA TYR A 31 -1.62 -4.82 1.94
C TYR A 31 -0.24 -4.95 1.30
N LEU A 32 0.35 -6.14 1.44
CA LEU A 32 1.60 -6.54 0.80
C LEU A 32 1.37 -7.81 -0.01
N GLY A 33 1.68 -7.77 -1.30
CA GLY A 33 1.66 -8.92 -2.18
C GLY A 33 3.06 -9.50 -2.33
N PHE A 34 3.18 -10.83 -2.25
CA PHE A 34 4.44 -11.54 -2.33
C PHE A 34 4.49 -12.52 -3.51
N THR A 35 5.69 -12.73 -4.06
CA THR A 35 6.03 -13.89 -4.90
C THR A 35 7.34 -14.47 -4.38
N ASP A 36 7.40 -15.78 -4.17
CA ASP A 36 8.62 -16.46 -3.69
C ASP A 36 9.22 -15.82 -2.41
N GLY A 37 8.36 -15.33 -1.50
CA GLY A 37 8.77 -14.64 -0.27
C GLY A 37 9.24 -13.19 -0.47
N ILE A 38 9.26 -12.68 -1.69
CA ILE A 38 9.67 -11.31 -2.02
C ILE A 38 8.42 -10.42 -2.05
N PRO A 39 8.37 -9.30 -1.28
CA PRO A 39 7.29 -8.33 -1.43
C PRO A 39 7.43 -7.61 -2.77
N ILE A 40 6.39 -7.65 -3.60
CA ILE A 40 6.41 -7.14 -4.98
C ILE A 40 5.41 -6.03 -5.25
N VAL A 41 4.34 -5.93 -4.47
CA VAL A 41 3.31 -4.91 -4.62
C VAL A 41 2.76 -4.50 -3.26
N THR A 42 2.48 -3.22 -3.10
CA THR A 42 1.86 -2.63 -1.91
C THR A 42 0.54 -1.96 -2.26
N CYS A 43 -0.37 -1.85 -1.29
CA CYS A 43 -1.58 -1.04 -1.38
C CYS A 43 -2.00 -0.60 0.02
N GLU A 44 -2.42 0.65 0.16
CA GLU A 44 -3.14 1.14 1.32
C GLU A 44 -4.62 1.25 0.98
N ALA A 45 -5.49 0.87 1.91
CA ALA A 45 -6.94 1.02 1.76
C ALA A 45 -7.54 1.68 3.01
N SER A 46 -8.40 2.68 2.80
CA SER A 46 -9.35 3.16 3.81
C SER A 46 -10.75 2.70 3.43
N TYR A 47 -11.52 2.27 4.43
CA TYR A 47 -12.87 1.74 4.23
C TYR A 47 -13.89 2.67 4.88
N ASP A 48 -14.85 3.12 4.10
CA ASP A 48 -16.08 3.77 4.58
C ASP A 48 -17.30 2.95 4.12
N LYS A 49 -18.51 3.32 4.54
CA LYS A 49 -19.75 2.55 4.32
C LYS A 49 -19.98 2.15 2.86
N ASP A 50 -19.69 3.06 1.92
CA ASP A 50 -20.03 2.89 0.51
C ASP A 50 -18.82 3.01 -0.42
N THR A 51 -17.62 3.30 0.11
CA THR A 51 -16.43 3.59 -0.68
C THR A 51 -15.17 3.01 -0.06
N VAL A 52 -14.26 2.58 -0.92
CA VAL A 52 -12.89 2.21 -0.54
C VAL A 52 -11.92 3.18 -1.21
N GLY A 53 -11.12 3.88 -0.41
CA GLY A 53 -10.06 4.75 -0.87
C GLY A 53 -8.76 3.97 -0.99
N PHE A 54 -8.18 3.90 -2.18
CA PHE A 54 -6.89 3.23 -2.40
C PHE A 54 -5.75 4.23 -2.57
N TYR A 55 -4.67 4.03 -1.82
CA TYR A 55 -3.49 4.90 -1.80
C TYR A 55 -2.19 4.10 -1.94
N ASN A 56 -1.11 4.79 -2.30
CA ASN A 56 0.26 4.26 -2.33
C ASN A 56 0.41 2.88 -3.00
N ILE A 57 -0.35 2.66 -4.08
CA ILE A 57 -0.29 1.43 -4.87
C ILE A 57 1.01 1.41 -5.67
N CYS A 58 1.94 0.54 -5.27
CA CYS A 58 3.26 0.51 -5.88
C CYS A 58 3.66 -0.92 -6.21
N THR A 59 3.97 -1.20 -7.47
CA THR A 59 4.64 -2.44 -7.88
C THR A 59 6.12 -2.19 -8.09
N ARG A 60 6.96 -3.06 -7.51
CA ARG A 60 8.42 -3.09 -7.74
C ARG A 60 8.73 -3.15 -9.23
N GLN A 61 9.76 -2.43 -9.65
CA GLN A 61 10.01 -2.11 -11.07
C GLN A 61 10.15 -3.36 -11.94
N GLU A 62 10.88 -4.35 -11.44
CA GLU A 62 11.15 -5.63 -12.08
C GLU A 62 9.89 -6.52 -12.22
N PHE A 63 8.81 -6.21 -11.49
CA PHE A 63 7.52 -6.92 -11.49
C PHE A 63 6.39 -6.12 -12.18
N ARG A 64 6.65 -4.91 -12.69
CA ARG A 64 5.63 -4.08 -13.37
C ARG A 64 5.12 -4.72 -14.66
N LYS A 65 3.96 -4.24 -15.13
CA LYS A 65 3.26 -4.69 -16.37
C LYS A 65 2.80 -6.16 -16.34
N ARG A 66 2.57 -6.71 -15.15
CA ARG A 66 2.11 -8.10 -14.93
C ARG A 66 0.76 -8.20 -14.21
N GLY A 67 0.07 -7.07 -14.01
CA GLY A 67 -1.27 -7.05 -13.39
C GLY A 67 -1.30 -7.12 -11.86
N TYR A 68 -0.16 -7.13 -11.16
CA TYR A 68 -0.13 -7.24 -9.69
C TYR A 68 -0.85 -6.11 -8.97
N ALA A 69 -0.75 -4.85 -9.44
CA ALA A 69 -1.50 -3.73 -8.89
C ALA A 69 -3.02 -3.95 -8.97
N SER A 70 -3.52 -4.40 -10.11
CA SER A 70 -4.95 -4.71 -10.26
C SER A 70 -5.37 -5.91 -9.42
N HIS A 71 -4.48 -6.87 -9.22
CA HIS A 71 -4.77 -8.05 -8.41
C HIS A 71 -4.87 -7.70 -6.93
N ILE A 72 -3.91 -6.95 -6.37
CA ILE A 72 -3.95 -6.55 -4.96
C ILE A 72 -5.17 -5.68 -4.64
N LEU A 73 -5.60 -4.82 -5.57
CA LEU A 73 -6.83 -4.03 -5.41
C LEU A 73 -8.07 -4.91 -5.27
N LYS A 74 -8.16 -6.00 -6.04
CA LYS A 74 -9.27 -6.96 -5.92
C LYS A 74 -9.24 -7.74 -4.61
N CYS A 75 -8.08 -7.91 -3.99
CA CYS A 75 -7.95 -8.54 -2.68
C CYS A 75 -8.31 -7.59 -1.52
N ALA A 76 -8.30 -6.28 -1.78
CA ALA A 76 -8.64 -5.23 -0.83
C ALA A 76 -10.06 -4.66 -1.06
N LEU A 77 -10.88 -5.36 -1.83
CA LEU A 77 -12.34 -5.15 -1.96
C LEU A 77 -13.06 -6.32 -1.30
#